data_AF-S2DS18-F1
#
_entry.id   AF-S2DS18-F1
#
_cell.length_a   1.000
_cell.length_b   1.000
_cell.length_c   1.000
_cell.angle_alpha   90.00
_cell.angle_beta   90.00
_cell.angle_gamma   90.00
#
_symmetry.space_group_name_H-M   'P 1'
#
loop_
_entity.id
_entity.type
_entity.pdbx_description
1 polymer ?
#
loop_
_entity_poly.entity_id
_entity_poly.type
_entity_poly.pdbx_seq_one_letter_code
_entity_poly.pdbx_strand_id
1 'polypeptide(L)'
;MKISSTFGDFKIIQSISKSDELLMMSDWESLVRIFDSKRVFMVSKKDRVFGAYLGRQECSEIFCKLLKNIELLDLDSVSIENTTLFERVVYNG
;
A
#
# COMPACT_ATOMS: atom_id res chain seq x y z
N MET A 1 7.04 -5.55 0.66
CA MET A 1 6.15 -6.12 -0.40
C MET A 1 5.80 -5.01 -1.37
N LYS A 2 5.80 -5.29 -2.66
CA LYS A 2 5.27 -4.39 -3.70
C LYS A 2 4.21 -5.11 -4.51
N ILE A 3 3.19 -4.38 -4.94
CA ILE A 3 2.05 -4.91 -5.68
C ILE A 3 1.72 -3.93 -6.79
N SER A 4 1.70 -4.42 -8.01
CA SER A 4 1.28 -3.66 -9.18
C SER A 4 -0.02 -4.26 -9.71
N SER A 5 -0.95 -3.41 -10.11
CA SER A 5 -2.23 -3.80 -10.68
C SER A 5 -2.87 -2.64 -11.45
N THR A 6 -4.00 -2.88 -12.11
CA THR A 6 -4.84 -1.82 -12.71
C THR A 6 -5.33 -0.77 -11.70
N PHE A 7 -5.31 -1.07 -10.40
CA PHE A 7 -5.69 -0.13 -9.34
C PHE A 7 -4.55 0.78 -8.85
N GLY A 8 -3.32 0.51 -9.31
CA GLY A 8 -2.13 1.27 -8.93
C GLY A 8 -0.98 0.39 -8.42
N ASP A 9 0.12 1.07 -8.09
CA ASP A 9 1.34 0.48 -7.53
C ASP A 9 1.43 0.73 -6.02
N PHE A 10 1.40 -0.34 -5.23
CA PHE A 10 1.39 -0.27 -3.78
C PHE A 10 2.69 -0.84 -3.19
N LYS A 11 3.37 -0.07 -2.35
CA LYS A 11 4.47 -0.54 -1.51
C LYS A 11 3.98 -0.69 -0.08
N ILE A 12 4.15 -1.87 0.49
CA ILE A 12 3.76 -2.16 1.87
C ILE A 12 5.00 -2.48 2.69
N ILE A 13 5.14 -1.74 3.78
CA ILE A 13 6.21 -1.88 4.76
C ILE A 13 5.57 -2.23 6.10
N GLN A 14 6.19 -3.16 6.82
CA GLN A 14 5.80 -3.51 8.17
C GLN A 14 6.65 -2.74 9.18
N SER A 15 6.03 -2.21 10.22
CA SER A 15 6.76 -1.58 11.32
C SER A 15 7.60 -2.63 12.08
N ILE A 16 8.85 -2.29 12.38
CA ILE A 16 9.75 -3.15 13.15
C ILE A 16 9.31 -3.21 14.62
N SER A 17 8.73 -2.13 15.15
CA SER A 17 8.34 -2.02 16.57
C SER A 17 6.95 -2.57 16.86
N LYS A 18 6.08 -2.65 15.85
CA LYS A 18 4.71 -3.17 15.95
C LYS A 18 4.41 -4.07 14.76
N SER A 19 4.49 -5.38 14.98
CA SER A 19 4.31 -6.36 13.91
C SER A 19 2.93 -6.33 13.25
N ASP A 20 1.91 -5.79 13.91
CA ASP A 20 0.58 -5.65 13.31
C ASP A 20 0.39 -4.35 12.51
N GLU A 21 1.27 -3.36 12.68
CA GLU A 21 1.16 -2.06 12.02
C GLU A 21 1.88 -2.08 10.67
N LEU A 22 1.10 -1.84 9.61
CA LEU A 22 1.59 -1.73 8.24
C LEU A 22 1.45 -0.29 7.75
N LEU A 23 2.37 0.11 6.88
CA LEU A 23 2.28 1.32 6.08
C LEU A 23 2.15 0.92 4.61
N MET A 24 1.00 1.23 4.01
CA MET A 24 0.79 1.13 2.57
C MET A 24 1.08 2.49 1.94
N MET A 25 1.88 2.51 0.88
CA MET A 25 2.26 3.71 0.15
C MET A 25 1.96 3.55 -1.33
N SER A 26 1.50 4.64 -1.95
CA SER A 26 1.27 4.76 -3.39
C SER A 26 1.16 6.24 -3.76
N ASP A 27 0.71 6.54 -4.98
CA ASP A 27 0.20 7.86 -5.32
C ASP A 27 -1.13 8.16 -4.59
N TRP A 28 -1.55 9.42 -4.65
CA TRP A 28 -2.78 9.87 -3.99
C TRP A 28 -4.01 9.15 -4.53
N GLU A 29 -4.15 9.07 -5.86
CA GLU A 29 -5.35 8.56 -6.53
C GLU A 29 -5.59 7.09 -6.21
N SER A 30 -4.53 6.29 -6.19
CA SER A 30 -4.55 4.87 -5.87
C SER A 30 -4.93 4.64 -4.39
N LEU A 31 -4.41 5.45 -3.47
CA LEU A 31 -4.78 5.33 -2.05
C LEU A 31 -6.21 5.78 -1.77
N VAL A 32 -6.69 6.88 -2.35
CA VAL A 32 -8.07 7.36 -2.09
C VAL A 32 -9.15 6.50 -2.74
N ARG A 33 -8.79 5.64 -3.71
CA ARG A 33 -9.66 4.57 -4.21
C ARG A 33 -9.91 3.47 -3.18
N ILE A 34 -8.97 3.27 -2.26
CA ILE A 34 -9.02 2.20 -1.24
C ILE A 34 -9.47 2.76 0.11
N PHE A 35 -8.99 3.94 0.48
CA PHE A 35 -9.20 4.58 1.77
C PHE A 35 -9.96 5.90 1.63
N ASP A 36 -10.66 6.30 2.70
CA ASP A 36 -11.12 7.69 2.80
C ASP A 36 -9.89 8.63 2.77
N SER A 37 -9.99 9.71 1.99
CA SER A 37 -9.02 10.81 1.92
C SER A 37 -8.49 11.27 3.28
N LYS A 38 -9.28 11.21 4.35
CA LYS A 38 -8.89 11.59 5.72
C LYS A 38 -7.82 10.68 6.34
N ARG A 39 -7.66 9.45 5.82
CA ARG A 39 -6.65 8.48 6.29
C ARG A 39 -5.33 8.56 5.53
N VAL A 40 -5.33 9.26 4.39
CA VAL A 40 -4.17 9.36 3.51
C VAL A 40 -3.35 10.59 3.89
N PHE A 41 -2.06 10.40 4.09
CA PHE A 41 -1.12 11.47 4.41
C PHE A 41 0.07 11.47 3.45
N MET A 42 0.73 12.61 3.33
CA MET A 42 1.91 12.75 2.46
C MET A 42 3.14 12.19 3.16
N VAL A 43 3.81 11.22 2.54
CA VAL A 43 5.04 10.59 3.04
C VAL A 43 6.27 11.30 2.48
N SER A 44 6.27 11.61 1.18
CA SER A 44 7.33 12.39 0.52
C SER A 44 6.71 13.44 -0.38
N LYS A 45 6.93 14.71 -0.06
CA LYS A 45 6.49 15.82 -0.91
C LYS A 45 7.26 15.87 -2.24
N LYS A 46 8.55 15.53 -2.21
CA LYS A 46 9.42 15.54 -3.39
C LYS A 46 8.96 14.53 -4.42
N ASP A 47 8.65 13.32 -3.97
CA ASP A 47 8.33 12.20 -4.84
C ASP A 47 6.80 12.01 -5.01
N ARG A 48 6.00 12.89 -4.39
CA ARG A 48 4.53 12.82 -4.36
C ARG A 48 4.02 11.44 -3.90
N VAL A 49 4.70 10.86 -2.90
CA VAL A 49 4.32 9.59 -2.30
C VAL A 49 3.44 9.85 -1.09
N PHE A 50 2.35 9.10 -1.01
CA PHE A 50 1.38 9.16 0.05
C PHE A 50 1.35 7.82 0.79
N GLY A 51 0.77 7.83 1.99
CA GLY A 51 0.69 6.67 2.86
C GLY A 51 -0.61 6.59 3.63
N ALA A 52 -0.96 5.37 4.02
CA ALA A 52 -2.04 5.07 4.96
C ALA A 52 -1.58 3.94 5.91
N TYR A 53 -1.83 4.12 7.20
CA TYR A 53 -1.61 3.07 8.20
C TYR A 53 -2.80 2.12 8.26
N LEU A 54 -2.49 0.83 8.39
CA LEU A 54 -3.47 -0.24 8.47
C LEU A 54 -2.94 -1.43 9.29
N GLY A 55 -3.86 -2.21 9.86
CA GLY A 55 -3.56 -3.49 10.50
C GLY A 55 -3.37 -4.62 9.49
N ARG A 56 -2.81 -5.76 9.90
CA ARG A 56 -2.66 -6.93 9.00
C ARG A 56 -3.99 -7.48 8.51
N GLN A 57 -5.01 -7.47 9.37
CA GLN A 57 -6.35 -7.91 8.99
C GLN A 57 -6.95 -6.98 7.93
N GLU A 58 -6.94 -5.67 8.17
CA GLU A 58 -7.45 -4.68 7.22
C GLU A 58 -6.72 -4.78 5.87
N CYS A 59 -5.40 -5.00 5.90
CA CYS A 59 -4.60 -5.23 4.69
C CYS A 59 -5.09 -6.45 3.90
N SER A 60 -5.40 -7.54 4.60
CA SER A 60 -5.91 -8.76 3.97
C SER A 60 -7.29 -8.53 3.34
N GLU A 61 -8.17 -7.78 4.02
CA GLU A 61 -9.49 -7.42 3.49
C GLU A 61 -9.38 -6.53 2.25
N ILE A 62 -8.47 -5.57 2.24
CA ILE A 62 -8.18 -4.72 1.07
C ILE A 62 -7.68 -5.57 -0.09
N PHE A 63 -6.79 -6.54 0.13
CA PHE A 63 -6.37 -7.44 -0.93
C PHE A 63 -7.49 -8.27 -1.49
N CYS A 64 -8.33 -8.84 -0.63
CA CYS A 64 -9.49 -9.58 -1.10
C CYS A 64 -10.42 -8.68 -1.93
N LYS A 65 -10.59 -7.41 -1.56
CA LYS A 65 -11.38 -6.44 -2.34
C LYS A 65 -10.72 -6.11 -3.68
N LEU A 66 -9.42 -5.84 -3.70
CA LEU A 66 -8.66 -5.56 -4.92
C LEU A 66 -8.78 -6.75 -5.89
N LEU A 67 -8.44 -7.96 -5.45
CA LEU A 67 -8.50 -9.17 -6.26
C LEU A 67 -9.91 -9.47 -6.80
N LYS A 68 -10.96 -9.23 -6.01
CA LYS A 68 -12.35 -9.42 -6.46
C LYS A 68 -12.76 -8.47 -7.58
N ASN A 69 -12.14 -7.30 -7.66
CA ASN A 69 -12.45 -6.30 -8.68
C ASN A 69 -11.53 -6.40 -9.90
N ILE A 70 -10.61 -7.37 -9.94
CA ILE A 70 -9.76 -7.63 -11.11
C ILE A 70 -10.52 -8.59 -12.02
N GLU A 71 -10.80 -8.15 -13.25
CA GLU A 71 -11.37 -9.02 -14.27
C GLU A 71 -10.33 -10.07 -14.70
N LEU A 72 -10.79 -11.23 -15.18
CA LEU A 72 -9.90 -12.34 -15.56
C LEU A 72 -8.87 -11.94 -16.64
N LEU A 73 -9.22 -11.00 -17.52
CA LEU A 73 -8.34 -10.47 -18.57
C LEU A 73 -7.26 -9.54 -18.03
N ASP A 74 -7.46 -8.95 -16.85
CA ASP A 74 -6.53 -8.04 -16.21
C ASP A 74 -5.56 -8.77 -15.27
N LEU A 75 -5.72 -10.09 -15.07
CA LEU A 75 -4.91 -10.86 -14.13
C LEU A 75 -3.42 -10.81 -14.48
N ASP A 76 -3.09 -10.75 -15.77
CA ASP A 76 -1.72 -10.65 -16.28
C ASP A 76 -1.03 -9.32 -15.90
N SER A 77 -1.82 -8.29 -15.54
CA SER A 77 -1.30 -7.00 -15.06
C SER A 77 -0.94 -7.01 -13.57
N VAL A 78 -1.30 -8.08 -12.84
CA VAL A 78 -1.07 -8.18 -11.41
C VAL A 78 0.30 -8.78 -11.14
N SER A 79 1.14 -8.04 -10.41
CA SER A 79 2.43 -8.57 -9.92
C SER A 79 2.55 -8.36 -8.42
N ILE A 80 3.14 -9.34 -7.73
CA ILE A 80 3.45 -9.26 -6.30
C ILE A 80 4.91 -9.61 -6.12
N GLU A 81 5.69 -8.63 -5.66
CA GLU A 81 7.11 -8.80 -5.36
C GLU A 81 7.34 -8.81 -3.84
N ASN A 82 7.98 -9.88 -3.36
CA ASN A 82 8.42 -9.91 -1.99
C ASN A 82 9.74 -9.13 -1.84
N THR A 83 9.60 -7.85 -1.55
CA THR A 83 10.73 -6.98 -1.18
C THR A 83 11.04 -7.17 0.30
N THR A 84 12.07 -7.96 0.61
CA THR A 84 12.77 -7.97 1.90
C THR A 84 13.64 -6.72 2.05
N LEU A 85 13.00 -5.56 2.17
CA LEU A 85 13.70 -4.31 2.46
C LEU A 85 13.26 -3.81 3.83
N PHE A 86 14.10 -4.07 4.84
CA PHE A 86 14.05 -3.38 6.12
C PHE A 86 14.54 -1.94 5.92
N GLU A 87 13.78 -1.11 5.21
CA GLU A 87 14.03 0.32 5.19
C GLU A 87 13.59 0.87 6.55
N ARG A 88 14.58 1.22 7.37
CA ARG A 88 14.40 1.92 8.64
C ARG A 88 13.91 3.34 8.32
N VAL A 89 12.59 3.51 8.19
CA VAL A 89 12.01 4.84 7.97
C VAL A 89 12.06 5.58 9.32
N VAL A 90 13.11 6.40 9.49
CA VAL A 90 13.17 7.39 10.58
C VAL A 90 12.39 8.61 10.11
N TYR A 91 11.13 8.72 10.55
CA TYR A 91 10.38 9.96 10.42
C TYR A 91 10.91 10.95 11.47
N ASN A 92 11.72 11.93 11.03
CA ASN A 92 11.97 13.12 11.83
C ASN A 92 10.74 14.02 11.67
N GLY A 93 10.03 14.21 12.79
CA GLY A 93 8.88 15.11 12.89
C GLY A 93 9.24 16.58 12.71
#